data_AF-A0A526YH21-F1
#
_entry.id   AF-A0A526YH21-F1
#
_cell.length_a   1.000
_cell.length_b   1.000
_cell.length_c   1.000
_cell.angle_alpha   90.00
_cell.angle_beta   90.00
_cell.angle_gamma   90.00
#
_symmetry.space_group_name_H-M   'P 1'
#
loop_
_entity.id
_entity.type
_entity.pdbx_description
1 polymer ?
#
loop_
_entity_poly.entity_id
_entity_poly.type
_entity_poly.pdbx_seq_one_letter_code
_entity_poly.pdbx_strand_id
1 'polypeptide(L)'
;PKGNGSSTAPAAYTNVDLEQRGWEILVQALETSPDQRLVDFRARHGVGSDGAFDWKRFVEMKATGRGAQSQIELSNTEYDRAKRSGSDFILALVSGLETGQKDEVRLIFDPANCTTVKPTNG
;
A
#
# COMPACT_ATOMS: atom_id res chain seq x y z
N PRO A 1 -22.80 -28.14 33.52
CA PRO A 1 -22.03 -27.93 32.27
C PRO A 1 -22.80 -27.02 31.29
N LYS A 2 -22.39 -25.75 31.15
CA LYS A 2 -22.81 -24.89 30.04
C LYS A 2 -21.53 -24.30 29.45
N GLY A 3 -21.29 -24.65 28.18
CA GLY A 3 -20.08 -24.29 27.45
C GLY A 3 -20.00 -22.80 27.20
N ASN A 4 -18.83 -22.23 27.47
CA ASN A 4 -18.43 -20.91 27.01
C ASN A 4 -18.28 -20.94 25.49
N GLY A 5 -19.26 -20.41 24.77
CA GLY A 5 -19.05 -19.93 23.41
C GLY A 5 -18.22 -18.65 23.48
N SER A 6 -16.91 -18.78 23.38
CA SER A 6 -16.02 -17.63 23.12
C SER A 6 -16.29 -17.16 21.70
N SER A 7 -17.24 -16.24 21.54
CA SER A 7 -17.33 -15.40 20.36
C SER A 7 -16.09 -14.52 20.35
N THR A 8 -15.01 -14.98 19.72
CA THR A 8 -13.87 -14.13 19.40
C THR A 8 -14.42 -13.02 18.52
N ALA A 9 -14.54 -11.81 19.07
CA ALA A 9 -14.81 -10.64 18.26
C ALA A 9 -13.78 -10.62 17.11
N PRO A 10 -14.17 -10.31 15.86
CA PRO A 10 -13.20 -10.20 14.78
C PRO A 10 -12.09 -9.25 15.26
N ALA A 11 -10.83 -9.69 15.16
CA ALA A 11 -9.70 -8.88 15.58
C ALA A 11 -9.84 -7.51 14.90
N ALA A 12 -9.92 -6.44 15.69
CA ALA A 12 -9.92 -5.10 15.15
C ALA A 12 -8.52 -4.86 14.59
N TYR A 13 -8.35 -5.04 13.27
CA TYR A 13 -7.08 -4.77 12.61
C TYR A 13 -6.75 -3.29 12.78
N THR A 14 -5.57 -3.00 13.32
CA THR A 14 -5.09 -1.62 13.40
C THR A 14 -4.59 -1.19 12.02
N ASN A 15 -4.47 0.13 11.80
CA ASN A 15 -3.85 0.63 10.57
C ASN A 15 -2.43 0.08 10.37
N VAL A 16 -1.68 -0.12 11.46
CA VAL A 16 -0.34 -0.71 11.42
C VAL A 16 -0.38 -2.18 10.99
N ASP A 17 -1.35 -2.95 11.48
CA ASP A 17 -1.51 -4.36 11.06
C ASP A 17 -1.88 -4.46 9.58
N LEU A 18 -2.77 -3.59 9.11
CA LEU A 18 -3.16 -3.51 7.70
C LEU A 18 -1.99 -3.10 6.82
N GLU A 19 -1.20 -2.10 7.24
CA GLU A 19 -0.02 -1.66 6.53
C GLU A 19 1.03 -2.78 6.45
N GLN A 20 1.31 -3.46 7.55
CA GLN A 20 2.27 -4.56 7.57
C GLN A 20 1.84 -5.73 6.69
N ARG A 21 0.59 -6.19 6.81
CA ARG A 21 0.05 -7.26 5.96
C ARG A 21 0.02 -6.84 4.48
N GLY A 22 -0.37 -5.59 4.22
CA GLY A 22 -0.37 -5.04 2.86
C GLY A 22 1.01 -5.07 2.23
N TRP A 23 2.04 -4.73 3.01
CA TRP A 23 3.43 -4.72 2.56
C TRP A 23 3.92 -6.13 2.19
N GLU A 24 3.62 -7.13 3.02
CA GLU A 24 4.00 -8.52 2.76
C GLU A 24 3.40 -9.05 1.46
N ILE A 25 2.12 -8.78 1.22
CA ILE A 25 1.42 -9.14 -0.02
C ILE A 25 2.02 -8.40 -1.22
N LEU A 26 2.33 -7.12 -1.05
CA LEU A 26 2.92 -6.30 -2.12
C LEU A 26 4.32 -6.79 -2.52
N VAL A 27 5.16 -7.12 -1.54
CA VAL A 27 6.49 -7.70 -1.76
C VAL A 27 6.35 -9.01 -2.55
N GLN A 28 5.45 -9.90 -2.15
CA GLN A 28 5.21 -11.15 -2.88
C GLN A 28 4.72 -10.93 -4.32
N ALA A 29 3.94 -9.87 -4.55
CA ALA A 29 3.43 -9.54 -5.88
C ALA A 29 4.49 -8.91 -6.80
N LEU A 30 5.44 -8.15 -6.25
CA LEU A 30 6.40 -7.37 -7.04
C LEU A 30 7.79 -8.02 -7.16
N GLU A 31 8.25 -8.74 -6.13
CA GLU A 31 9.57 -9.42 -6.13
C GLU A 31 9.50 -10.74 -6.91
N THR A 32 9.37 -10.65 -8.23
CA THR A 32 9.24 -11.82 -9.12
C THR A 32 10.57 -12.55 -9.40
N SER A 33 11.70 -11.96 -8.99
CA SER A 33 13.03 -12.55 -9.13
C SER A 33 13.96 -12.11 -7.99
N PRO A 34 15.00 -12.90 -7.64
CA PRO A 34 15.90 -12.59 -6.52
C PRO A 34 16.64 -11.25 -6.63
N ASP A 35 16.86 -10.77 -7.86
CA ASP A 35 17.58 -9.52 -8.13
C ASP A 35 16.66 -8.28 -8.08
N GLN A 36 15.34 -8.48 -8.03
CA GLN A 36 14.35 -7.40 -7.87
C GLN A 36 13.90 -7.33 -6.43
N ARG A 37 14.66 -6.59 -5.61
CA ARG A 37 14.33 -6.38 -4.20
C ARG A 37 13.72 -5.02 -3.95
N LEU A 38 12.55 -5.01 -3.32
CA LEU A 38 11.87 -3.81 -2.86
C LEU A 38 12.48 -3.37 -1.53
N VAL A 39 13.22 -2.26 -1.55
CA VAL A 39 13.80 -1.71 -0.32
C VAL A 39 12.71 -0.98 0.46
N ASP A 40 12.48 -1.39 1.71
CA ASP A 40 11.48 -0.80 2.61
C ASP A 40 11.98 0.53 3.20
N PHE A 41 11.20 1.59 2.97
CA PHE A 41 11.43 2.94 3.45
C PHE A 41 10.33 3.44 4.39
N ARG A 42 9.35 2.62 4.78
CA ARG A 42 8.20 3.06 5.61
C ARG A 42 8.62 3.67 6.96
N ALA A 43 9.77 3.24 7.50
CA ALA A 43 10.39 3.81 8.69
C ALA A 43 11.23 5.09 8.44
N ARG A 44 11.27 5.62 7.21
CA ARG A 44 12.13 6.75 6.79
C ARG A 44 11.29 7.90 6.27
N HIS A 45 11.27 9.01 7.01
CA HIS A 45 10.57 10.22 6.59
C HIS A 45 11.26 10.92 5.41
N GLY A 46 10.47 11.64 4.62
CA GLY A 46 10.98 12.51 3.55
C GLY A 46 11.42 11.79 2.27
N VAL A 47 11.30 10.46 2.21
CA VAL A 47 11.52 9.73 0.95
C VAL A 47 10.38 10.06 -0.02
N GLY A 48 9.11 10.03 0.40
CA GLY A 48 7.97 10.25 -0.51
C GLY A 48 7.59 9.01 -1.31
N SER A 49 7.93 7.84 -0.78
CA SER A 49 7.48 6.52 -1.21
C SER A 49 7.77 5.51 -0.11
N ASP A 50 6.91 4.52 0.07
CA ASP A 50 7.14 3.40 1.01
C ASP A 50 8.29 2.47 0.62
N GLY A 51 8.66 2.41 -0.65
CA GLY A 51 9.83 1.64 -1.09
C GLY A 51 10.31 1.96 -2.49
N ALA A 52 11.41 1.29 -2.89
CA ALA A 52 11.88 1.35 -4.27
C ALA A 52 12.69 0.12 -4.70
N PHE A 53 12.68 -0.14 -6.01
CA PHE A 53 13.65 -0.99 -6.67
C PHE A 53 14.80 -0.13 -7.22
N ASP A 54 16.03 -0.44 -6.81
CA ASP A 54 17.28 0.20 -7.27
C ASP A 54 17.28 1.75 -7.26
N TRP A 55 16.46 2.39 -6.41
CA TRP A 55 16.24 3.84 -6.42
C TRP A 55 15.76 4.42 -7.77
N LYS A 56 15.25 3.56 -8.66
CA LYS A 56 14.73 3.96 -9.98
C LYS A 56 13.23 3.90 -10.02
N ARG A 57 12.66 2.80 -9.51
CA ARG A 57 11.21 2.57 -9.50
C ARG A 57 10.69 2.65 -8.07
N PHE A 58 9.93 3.68 -7.79
CA PHE A 58 9.37 3.97 -6.47
C PHE A 58 7.99 3.35 -6.33
N VAL A 59 7.69 2.86 -5.13
CA VAL A 59 6.42 2.22 -4.80
C VAL A 59 5.85 2.90 -3.56
N GLU A 60 4.64 3.42 -3.67
CA GLU A 60 3.83 3.92 -2.57
C GLU A 60 2.66 2.96 -2.35
N MET A 61 2.38 2.57 -1.12
CA MET A 61 1.35 1.59 -0.79
C MET A 61 0.22 2.23 0.01
N LYS A 62 -1.03 1.92 -0.37
CA LYS A 62 -2.20 2.22 0.46
C LYS A 62 -2.94 0.91 0.74
N ALA A 63 -3.07 0.58 2.03
CA ALA A 63 -3.64 -0.69 2.50
C ALA A 63 -5.02 -0.50 3.14
N THR A 64 -5.99 -1.35 2.78
CA THR A 64 -7.35 -1.31 3.33
C THR A 64 -7.87 -2.69 3.72
N GLY A 65 -8.58 -2.77 4.84
CA GLY A 65 -9.23 -4.02 5.29
C GLY A 65 -10.32 -4.51 4.34
N ARG A 66 -11.05 -3.57 3.74
CA ARG A 66 -12.19 -3.82 2.83
C ARG A 66 -11.78 -3.54 1.38
N GLY A 67 -12.76 -3.47 0.46
CA GLY A 67 -12.54 -3.20 -0.95
C GLY A 67 -11.81 -1.87 -1.23
N ALA A 68 -11.25 -1.77 -2.43
CA ALA A 68 -10.43 -0.63 -2.85
C ALA A 68 -11.16 0.72 -2.72
N GLN A 69 -10.44 1.74 -2.27
CA GLN A 69 -10.94 3.11 -2.17
C GLN A 69 -11.14 3.75 -3.55
N SER A 70 -12.20 4.55 -3.70
CA SER A 70 -12.53 5.27 -4.94
C SER A 70 -11.72 6.55 -5.13
N GLN A 71 -11.18 7.10 -4.04
CA GLN A 71 -10.31 8.28 -4.04
C GLN A 71 -9.04 7.94 -3.28
N ILE A 72 -7.90 8.27 -3.87
CA ILE A 72 -6.59 8.07 -3.25
C ILE A 72 -5.93 9.42 -3.01
N GLU A 73 -5.40 9.57 -1.81
CA GLU A 73 -4.67 10.74 -1.37
C GLU A 73 -3.17 10.45 -1.37
N LEU A 74 -2.39 11.37 -1.92
CA LEU A 74 -0.93 11.38 -1.80
C LEU A 74 -0.51 12.57 -0.96
N SER A 75 0.44 12.36 -0.04
CA SER A 75 1.11 13.48 0.62
C SER A 75 1.85 14.34 -0.41
N ASN A 76 2.16 15.60 -0.07
CA ASN A 76 2.91 16.48 -0.98
C ASN A 76 4.26 15.86 -1.41
N THR A 77 4.97 15.19 -0.50
CA THR A 77 6.25 14.53 -0.84
C THR A 77 6.07 13.33 -1.76
N GLU A 78 4.99 12.54 -1.58
CA GLU A 78 4.62 11.45 -2.48
C GLU A 78 4.25 11.98 -3.87
N TYR A 79 3.39 12.99 -3.92
CA TYR A 79 2.92 13.58 -5.16
C TYR A 79 4.06 14.21 -5.98
N ASP A 80 4.96 14.94 -5.33
CA ASP A 80 6.15 15.51 -5.97
C ASP A 80 7.08 14.43 -6.52
N ARG A 81 7.27 13.32 -5.79
CA ARG A 81 8.05 12.19 -6.29
C ARG A 81 7.35 11.50 -7.46
N ALA A 82 6.04 11.29 -7.37
CA ALA A 82 5.24 10.70 -8.43
C ALA A 82 5.34 11.54 -9.72
N LYS A 83 5.21 12.87 -9.63
CA LYS A 83 5.40 13.77 -10.77
C LYS A 83 6.80 13.68 -11.39
N ARG A 84 7.84 13.62 -10.57
CA ARG A 84 9.23 13.56 -11.07
C ARG A 84 9.58 12.22 -11.72
N SER A 85 8.97 11.13 -11.24
CA SER A 85 9.32 9.77 -11.69
C SER A 85 8.36 9.24 -12.75
N GLY A 86 7.18 9.84 -12.93
CA GLY A 86 6.19 9.43 -13.94
C GLY A 86 5.83 7.95 -13.80
N SER A 87 5.96 7.19 -14.88
CA SER A 87 5.67 5.75 -14.90
C SER A 87 6.60 4.90 -14.03
N ASP A 88 7.73 5.45 -13.57
CA ASP A 88 8.59 4.80 -12.58
C ASP A 88 8.12 5.02 -11.14
N PHE A 89 7.00 5.71 -10.93
CA PHE A 89 6.27 5.71 -9.66
C PHE A 89 5.03 4.82 -9.75
N ILE A 90 4.93 3.86 -8.84
CA ILE A 90 3.81 2.94 -8.74
C ILE A 90 3.06 3.24 -7.45
N LEU A 91 1.76 3.51 -7.56
CA LEU A 91 0.84 3.49 -6.44
C LEU A 91 0.20 2.09 -6.37
N ALA A 92 0.50 1.36 -5.30
CA ALA A 92 -0.03 0.04 -5.02
C ALA A 92 -1.19 0.13 -4.03
N LEU A 93 -2.38 -0.23 -4.49
CA LEU A 93 -3.57 -0.35 -3.64
C LEU A 93 -3.72 -1.80 -3.23
N VAL A 94 -3.60 -2.07 -1.94
CA VAL A 94 -3.76 -3.42 -1.38
C VAL A 94 -5.04 -3.44 -0.55
N SER A 95 -5.97 -4.31 -0.91
CA SER A 95 -7.32 -4.33 -0.33
C SER A 95 -7.77 -5.73 0.03
N GLY A 96 -8.84 -5.84 0.81
CA GLY A 96 -9.38 -7.12 1.26
C GLY A 96 -8.56 -7.80 2.35
N LEU A 97 -7.83 -7.02 3.16
CA LEU A 97 -6.92 -7.51 4.20
C LEU A 97 -7.62 -7.98 5.48
N GLU A 98 -8.94 -7.87 5.59
CA GLU A 98 -9.72 -8.42 6.71
C GLU A 98 -10.13 -9.88 6.45
N THR A 99 -10.36 -10.64 7.53
CA THR A 99 -10.82 -12.04 7.45
C THR A 99 -12.11 -12.16 6.63
N GLY A 100 -12.16 -13.11 5.70
CA GLY A 100 -13.33 -13.37 4.85
C GLY A 100 -13.42 -12.49 3.60
N GLN A 101 -12.46 -11.59 3.39
CA GLN A 101 -12.27 -10.87 2.13
C GLN A 101 -11.23 -11.59 1.26
N LYS A 102 -11.22 -11.26 -0.05
CA LYS A 102 -10.20 -11.71 -0.98
C LYS A 102 -9.15 -10.62 -1.11
N ASP A 103 -7.88 -10.97 -0.88
CA ASP A 103 -6.76 -10.04 -1.08
C ASP A 103 -6.70 -9.63 -2.57
N GLU A 104 -6.61 -8.33 -2.83
CA GLU A 104 -6.44 -7.74 -4.17
C GLU A 104 -5.30 -6.72 -4.14
N VAL A 105 -4.40 -6.82 -5.12
CA VAL A 105 -3.36 -5.83 -5.40
C VAL A 105 -3.66 -5.17 -6.73
N ARG A 106 -3.79 -3.84 -6.72
CA ARG A 106 -3.96 -3.02 -7.92
C ARG A 106 -2.80 -2.05 -8.04
N LEU A 107 -2.14 -2.06 -9.19
CA LEU A 107 -1.01 -1.18 -9.49
C LEU A 107 -1.46 -0.05 -10.41
N ILE A 108 -1.20 1.19 -10.00
CA ILE A 108 -1.42 2.40 -10.79
C ILE A 108 -0.05 2.98 -11.12
N PHE A 109 0.31 2.95 -12.40
CA PHE A 109 1.52 3.57 -12.92
C PHE A 109 1.26 5.04 -13.24
N ASP A 110 2.25 5.90 -12.99
CA ASP A 110 2.11 7.36 -13.16
C ASP A 110 0.85 7.93 -12.46
N PRO A 111 0.71 7.73 -11.13
CA PRO A 111 -0.50 8.12 -10.42
C PRO A 111 -0.70 9.63 -10.38
N ALA A 112 0.35 10.44 -10.56
CA ALA A 112 0.24 11.90 -10.54
C ALA A 112 -0.62 12.46 -11.70
N ASN A 113 -0.72 11.70 -12.80
CA ASN A 113 -1.53 12.04 -13.96
C ASN A 113 -2.88 11.29 -13.99
N CYS A 114 -3.22 10.53 -12.94
CA CYS A 114 -4.49 9.81 -12.83
C CYS A 114 -5.57 10.67 -12.15
N THR A 115 -6.77 10.73 -12.74
CA THR A 115 -7.89 11.56 -12.23
C THR A 115 -8.43 11.14 -10.85
N THR A 116 -8.11 9.93 -10.40
CA THR A 116 -8.53 9.38 -9.09
C THR A 116 -7.59 9.75 -7.94
N VAL A 117 -6.45 10.38 -8.24
CA VAL A 117 -5.42 10.73 -7.26
C VAL A 117 -5.43 12.23 -7.02
N LYS A 118 -5.45 12.64 -5.74
CA LYS A 118 -5.36 14.06 -5.36
C LYS A 118 -4.24 14.29 -4.35
N PRO A 119 -3.49 15.40 -4.47
CA PRO A 119 -2.57 15.82 -3.42
C PRO A 119 -3.37 16.25 -2.19
N THR A 120 -2.87 15.95 -0.99
CA THR A 120 -3.40 16.50 0.25
C THR A 120 -2.82 17.89 0.49
N ASN A 121 -3.69 18.88 0.57
CA ASN A 121 -3.31 20.21 1.03
C ASN A 121 -2.95 20.09 2.53
N GLY A 122 -1.77 20.59 2.89
CA GLY A 122 -1.36 20.71 4.30
C GLY A 122 -2.21 21.72 5.05
#